data_AF-A0AAJ1XB79-F1
#
_entry.id   AF-A0AAJ1XB79-F1
#
_cell.length_a   1.000
_cell.length_b   1.000
_cell.length_c   1.000
_cell.angle_alpha   90.00
_cell.angle_beta   90.00
_cell.angle_gamma   90.00
#
_symmetry.space_group_name_H-M   'P 1'
#
loop_
_entity.id
_entity.type
_entity.pdbx_description
1 polymer ?
#
loop_
_entity_poly.entity_id
_entity_poly.type
_entity_poly.pdbx_seq_one_letter_code
_entity_poly.pdbx_strand_id
1 'polypeptide(L)'
;LSAIMQRGFQPLQIAAGVSVDTGRKDKDGKPIMAAKYTGFHSLRHFYASWCINRKEDGGLGLPPKIVQERLGHSSIMLTMDTYGHLFPRNDDATELASAEAALLG
;
A
#
# COMPACT_ATOMS: atom_id res chain seq x y z
N LEU A 1 -11.20 -6.51 20.18
CA LEU A 1 -10.33 -6.36 18.99
C LEU A 1 -9.35 -7.51 18.79
N SER A 2 -8.62 -7.96 19.82
CA SER A 2 -7.64 -9.06 19.69
C SER A 2 -8.20 -10.36 19.10
N ALA A 3 -9.39 -10.80 19.52
CA ALA A 3 -10.02 -12.02 19.01
C ALA A 3 -10.36 -11.95 17.50
N ILE A 4 -10.86 -10.81 17.02
CA ILE A 4 -11.15 -10.61 15.58
C ILE A 4 -9.85 -10.70 14.78
N MET A 5 -8.76 -10.18 15.34
CA MET A 5 -7.47 -10.20 14.67
C MET A 5 -6.87 -11.61 14.62
N GLN A 6 -6.81 -12.29 15.77
CA GLN A 6 -6.19 -13.62 15.90
C GLN A 6 -7.03 -14.73 15.27
N ARG A 7 -8.36 -14.62 15.29
CA ARG A 7 -9.27 -15.67 14.79
C ARG A 7 -9.86 -15.37 13.42
N GLY A 8 -9.88 -14.10 13.01
CA GLY A 8 -10.41 -13.68 11.71
C GLY A 8 -9.29 -13.28 10.76
N PHE A 9 -8.67 -12.12 11.02
CA PHE A 9 -7.78 -11.49 10.05
C PHE A 9 -6.46 -12.24 9.80
N GLN A 10 -5.81 -12.77 10.83
CA GLN A 10 -4.54 -13.48 10.69
C GLN A 10 -4.70 -14.83 9.96
N PRO A 11 -5.69 -15.69 10.30
CA PRO A 11 -5.93 -16.92 9.54
C PRO A 11 -6.25 -16.68 8.08
N LEU A 12 -7.03 -15.63 7.77
CA LEU A 12 -7.34 -15.25 6.38
C LEU A 12 -6.09 -14.86 5.60
N GLN A 13 -5.17 -14.11 6.20
CA GLN A 13 -3.89 -13.78 5.56
C GLN A 13 -3.05 -15.02 5.27
N ILE A 14 -3.00 -15.98 6.22
CA ILE A 14 -2.26 -17.23 6.03
C ILE A 14 -2.90 -18.04 4.88
N ALA A 15 -4.22 -18.17 4.87
CA ALA A 15 -4.94 -18.86 3.80
C ALA A 15 -4.77 -18.19 2.42
N ALA A 16 -4.66 -16.86 2.38
CA ALA A 16 -4.43 -16.09 1.16
C ALA A 16 -2.96 -16.06 0.70
N GLY A 17 -2.05 -16.76 1.40
CA GLY A 17 -0.61 -16.74 1.09
C GLY A 17 0.11 -15.46 1.50
N VAL A 18 -0.55 -14.53 2.19
CA VAL A 18 0.03 -13.31 2.79
C VAL A 18 0.64 -13.66 4.15
N SER A 19 1.53 -14.64 4.15
CA SER A 19 2.20 -15.16 5.35
C SER A 19 3.71 -15.20 5.19
N VAL A 20 4.40 -15.31 6.33
CA VAL A 20 5.85 -15.44 6.43
C VAL A 20 6.19 -16.70 7.21
N ASP A 21 7.26 -17.37 6.81
CA ASP A 21 7.81 -18.50 7.56
C ASP A 21 8.42 -17.97 8.87
N THR A 22 8.03 -18.58 9.99
CA THR A 22 8.55 -18.21 11.31
C THR A 22 9.90 -18.86 11.64
N GLY A 23 10.41 -19.73 10.77
CA GLY A 23 11.61 -20.54 10.99
C GLY A 23 11.41 -21.69 11.99
N ARG A 24 10.19 -21.86 12.51
CA ARG A 24 9.82 -22.96 13.41
C ARG A 24 9.06 -24.03 12.63
N LYS A 25 9.24 -25.29 13.02
CA LYS A 25 8.53 -26.42 12.45
C LYS A 25 7.49 -26.97 13.42
N ASP A 26 6.38 -27.47 12.90
CA ASP A 26 5.41 -28.22 13.68
C ASP A 26 5.92 -29.64 14.00
N LYS A 27 5.10 -30.39 14.74
CA LYS A 27 5.35 -31.80 15.09
C LYS A 27 5.51 -32.73 13.88
N ASP A 28 4.99 -32.33 12.72
CA ASP A 28 5.01 -33.05 11.45
C ASP A 28 6.16 -32.55 10.54
N GLY A 29 7.02 -31.66 11.04
CA GLY A 29 8.17 -31.10 10.33
C GLY A 29 7.82 -29.99 9.33
N LYS A 30 6.56 -29.54 9.25
CA LYS A 30 6.13 -28.47 8.34
C LYS A 30 6.43 -27.09 8.92
N PRO A 31 6.78 -26.09 8.10
CA PRO A 31 7.02 -24.73 8.57
C PRO A 31 5.74 -24.11 9.15
N ILE A 32 5.87 -23.47 10.31
CA ILE A 32 4.78 -22.73 10.94
C ILE A 32 4.72 -21.36 10.27
N MET A 33 3.63 -21.13 9.53
CA MET A 33 3.36 -19.86 8.87
C MET A 33 2.71 -18.88 9.85
N ALA A 34 3.14 -17.61 9.83
CA ALA A 34 2.49 -16.52 10.53
C ALA A 34 1.95 -15.50 9.53
N ALA A 35 0.85 -14.82 9.89
CA ALA A 35 0.33 -13.72 9.09
C ALA A 35 1.40 -12.63 8.95
N LYS A 36 1.62 -12.13 7.72
CA LYS A 36 2.64 -11.11 7.45
C LYS A 36 2.31 -9.79 8.17
N TYR A 37 1.03 -9.43 8.26
CA TYR A 37 0.59 -8.21 8.93
C TYR A 37 -0.26 -8.52 10.15
N THR A 38 0.28 -8.26 11.33
CA THR A 38 -0.34 -8.70 12.59
C THR A 38 -1.38 -7.72 13.13
N GLY A 39 -1.40 -6.46 12.67
CA GLY A 39 -2.24 -5.38 13.19
C GLY A 39 -3.22 -4.77 12.18
N PHE A 40 -4.40 -4.31 12.64
CA PHE A 40 -5.39 -3.62 11.79
C PHE A 40 -4.88 -2.35 11.11
N HIS A 41 -3.82 -1.73 11.63
CA HIS A 41 -3.19 -0.58 10.97
C HIS A 41 -2.67 -0.93 9.56
N SER A 42 -2.35 -2.20 9.30
CA SER A 42 -2.01 -2.66 7.96
C SER A 42 -3.15 -2.47 6.94
N LEU A 43 -4.42 -2.54 7.36
CA LEU A 43 -5.56 -2.24 6.49
C LEU A 43 -5.60 -0.77 6.09
N ARG A 44 -5.16 0.12 6.98
CA ARG A 44 -5.05 1.54 6.68
C ARG A 44 -3.95 1.80 5.65
N HIS A 45 -2.80 1.13 5.80
CA HIS A 45 -1.73 1.19 4.78
C HIS A 45 -2.20 0.60 3.45
N PHE A 46 -2.88 -0.54 3.47
CA PHE A 46 -3.47 -1.15 2.27
C PHE A 46 -4.43 -0.18 1.58
N TYR A 47 -5.35 0.44 2.33
CA TYR A 47 -6.30 1.42 1.78
C TYR A 47 -5.58 2.63 1.16
N ALA A 48 -4.55 3.15 1.81
CA ALA A 48 -3.74 4.24 1.28
C ALA A 48 -3.04 3.85 -0.03
N SER A 49 -2.34 2.72 -0.05
CA SER A 49 -1.67 2.19 -1.25
C SER A 49 -2.66 1.96 -2.38
N TRP A 50 -3.83 1.38 -2.10
CA TRP A 50 -4.87 1.15 -3.10
C TRP A 50 -5.44 2.46 -3.68
N CYS A 51 -5.61 3.49 -2.85
CA CYS A 51 -6.03 4.81 -3.32
C CYS A 51 -5.00 5.45 -4.25
N ILE A 52 -3.71 5.24 -4.00
CA ILE A 52 -2.60 5.88 -4.74
C ILE A 52 -2.30 5.12 -6.03
N ASN A 53 -2.26 3.79 -5.99
CA ASN A 53 -1.89 2.96 -7.13
C ASN A 53 -2.70 3.29 -8.38
N ARG A 54 -2.06 3.19 -9.55
CA ARG A 54 -2.68 3.46 -10.83
C ARG A 54 -3.85 2.51 -11.06
N LYS A 55 -4.84 2.96 -11.84
CA LYS A 55 -6.03 2.14 -12.17
C LYS A 55 -5.66 0.86 -12.92
N GLU A 56 -4.62 0.89 -13.75
CA GLU A 56 -4.08 -0.27 -14.46
C GLU A 56 -3.49 -1.32 -13.50
N ASP A 57 -2.93 -0.89 -12.36
CA ASP A 57 -2.41 -1.77 -11.30
C ASP A 57 -3.51 -2.19 -10.30
N GLY A 58 -4.78 -1.90 -10.59
CA GLY A 58 -5.94 -2.23 -9.75
C GLY A 58 -6.23 -1.24 -8.62
N GLY A 59 -5.57 -0.07 -8.60
CA GLY A 59 -5.82 1.02 -7.66
C GLY A 59 -6.84 2.05 -8.14
N LEU A 60 -6.95 3.18 -7.43
CA LEU A 60 -7.84 4.29 -7.80
C LEU A 60 -7.14 5.45 -8.52
N GLY A 61 -5.81 5.55 -8.43
CA GLY A 61 -5.00 6.61 -9.04
C GLY A 61 -5.35 8.01 -8.54
N LEU A 62 -5.64 8.15 -7.24
CA LEU A 62 -6.10 9.41 -6.67
C LEU A 62 -4.96 10.40 -6.44
N PRO A 63 -5.21 11.71 -6.60
CA PRO A 63 -4.24 12.73 -6.27
C PRO A 63 -3.84 12.69 -4.77
N PRO A 64 -2.57 13.00 -4.42
CA PRO A 64 -2.08 12.95 -3.04
C PRO A 64 -2.94 13.72 -2.04
N LYS A 65 -3.50 14.86 -2.46
CA LYS A 65 -4.34 15.71 -1.60
C LYS A 65 -5.65 15.01 -1.21
N ILE A 66 -6.31 14.33 -2.15
CA ILE A 66 -7.53 13.57 -1.89
C ILE A 66 -7.23 12.39 -0.95
N VAL A 67 -6.08 11.74 -1.15
CA VAL A 67 -5.63 10.65 -0.26
C VAL A 67 -5.37 11.17 1.15
N GLN A 68 -4.71 12.33 1.30
CA GLN A 68 -4.51 12.99 2.59
C GLN A 68 -5.83 13.22 3.33
N GLU A 69 -6.84 13.74 2.63
CA GLU A 69 -8.16 14.02 3.21
C GLU A 69 -8.88 12.74 3.64
N ARG A 70 -8.87 11.70 2.78
CA ARG A 70 -9.46 10.38 3.10
C ARG A 70 -8.80 9.70 4.29
N LEU A 71 -7.49 9.87 4.42
CA LEU A 71 -6.73 9.36 5.55
C LEU A 71 -6.94 10.24 6.80
N GLY A 72 -7.35 11.49 6.66
CA GLY A 72 -7.43 12.43 7.78
C GLY A 72 -6.06 12.86 8.30
N HIS A 73 -5.04 12.92 7.43
CA HIS A 73 -3.72 13.42 7.81
C HIS A 73 -3.76 14.95 7.93
N SER A 74 -3.25 15.46 9.05
CA SER A 74 -3.19 16.90 9.34
C SER A 74 -2.31 17.68 8.37
N SER A 75 -1.31 17.02 7.78
CA SER A 75 -0.39 17.59 6.80
C SER A 75 -0.21 16.66 5.61
N ILE A 76 0.00 17.25 4.42
CA ILE A 76 0.35 16.51 3.21
C ILE A 76 1.70 15.80 3.34
N MET A 77 2.63 16.35 4.14
CA MET A 77 3.94 15.72 4.37
C MET A 77 3.80 14.31 4.91
N LEU A 78 2.90 14.07 5.87
CA LEU A 78 2.66 12.71 6.41
C LEU A 78 2.31 11.70 5.31
N THR A 79 1.50 12.12 4.34
CA THR A 79 1.12 11.27 3.20
C THR A 79 2.29 11.06 2.25
N MET A 80 3.01 12.14 1.90
CA MET A 80 4.11 12.08 0.93
C MET A 80 5.36 11.39 1.47
N ASP A 81 5.68 11.57 2.75
CA ASP A 81 6.80 10.89 3.40
C ASP A 81 6.54 9.38 3.49
N THR A 82 5.29 8.98 3.76
CA THR A 82 4.93 7.56 3.91
C THR A 82 4.75 6.87 2.55
N TYR A 83 4.09 7.52 1.59
CA TYR A 83 3.62 6.90 0.34
C TYR A 83 4.17 7.53 -0.93
N GLY A 84 5.04 8.53 -0.84
CA GLY A 84 5.59 9.26 -1.99
C GLY A 84 6.22 8.34 -3.05
N HIS A 85 6.81 7.24 -2.59
CA HIS A 85 7.44 6.22 -3.44
C HIS A 85 6.47 5.43 -4.34
N LEU A 86 5.16 5.50 -4.09
CA LEU A 86 4.13 4.84 -4.90
C LEU A 86 3.64 5.71 -6.06
N PHE A 87 3.92 7.01 -6.03
CA PHE A 87 3.53 7.89 -7.11
C PHE A 87 4.49 7.71 -8.30
N PRO A 88 3.95 7.66 -9.54
CA PRO A 88 4.79 7.56 -10.72
C PRO A 88 5.74 8.75 -10.78
N ARG A 89 7.04 8.47 -10.92
CA ARG A 89 8.01 9.46 -11.38
C ARG A 89 7.85 9.55 -12.89
N ASN A 90 7.08 10.54 -13.35
CA ASN A 90 7.18 10.91 -14.76
C ASN A 90 8.55 11.56 -14.96
N ASP A 91 9.20 11.25 -16.08
CA ASP A 91 10.38 12.00 -16.50
C ASP A 91 9.92 13.40 -16.90
N ASP A 92 9.94 14.31 -15.92
CA ASP A 92 9.43 15.66 -16.05
C ASP A 92 10.04 16.40 -17.26
N ALA A 93 11.25 16.01 -17.69
CA ALA A 93 11.94 16.60 -18.83
C ALA A 93 11.20 16.38 -20.16
N THR A 94 10.66 15.19 -20.39
CA THR A 94 9.95 14.86 -21.63
C THR A 94 8.59 15.57 -21.68
N GLU A 95 7.89 15.65 -20.56
CA GLU A 95 6.62 16.39 -20.44
C GLU A 95 6.82 17.91 -20.54
N LEU A 96 7.94 18.44 -20.00
CA LEU A 96 8.26 19.86 -20.16
C LEU A 96 8.57 20.21 -21.61
N ALA A 97 9.35 19.37 -22.30
CA ALA A 97 9.70 19.58 -23.70
C ALA A 97 8.48 19.51 -24.63
N SER A 98 7.53 18.60 -24.35
CA SER A 98 6.28 18.52 -25.11
C SER A 98 5.39 19.74 -24.86
N ALA A 99 5.32 20.23 -23.62
CA ALA A 99 4.60 21.46 -23.28
C ALA A 99 5.25 22.71 -23.89
N GLU A 100 6.59 22.80 -23.89
CA GLU A 100 7.34 23.88 -24.54
C GLU A 100 7.06 23.91 -26.04
N ALA A 101 7.16 22.75 -26.70
CA ALA A 101 6.85 22.62 -28.13
C ALA A 101 5.40 22.99 -28.46
N ALA A 102 4.44 22.68 -27.58
CA ALA A 102 3.03 23.05 -27.77
C ALA A 102 2.75 24.55 -27.55
N LEU A 103 3.61 25.24 -26.79
CA LEU A 103 3.46 26.66 -26.48
C LEU A 103 4.21 27.56 -27.48
N LEU A 104 5.39 27.13 -27.94
CA LEU A 104 6.32 27.91 -28.77
C LEU A 104 6.38 27.46 -30.24
N GLY A 105 5.78 26.31 -30.58
CA GLY A 105 5.56 25.87 -31.97
C GLY A 105 4.32 26.50 -32.58
#